data_AF-A0A518HMS9-F1
#
_entry.id   AF-A0A518HMS9-F1
#
_cell.length_a   1.000
_cell.length_b   1.000
_cell.length_c   1.000
_cell.angle_alpha   90.00
_cell.angle_beta   90.00
_cell.angle_gamma   90.00
#
_symmetry.space_group_name_H-M   'P 1'
#
loop_
_entity.id
_entity.type
_entity.pdbx_description
1 polymer ?
#
loop_
_entity_poly.entity_id
_entity_poly.type
_entity_poly.pdbx_seq_one_letter_code
_entity_poly.pdbx_strand_id
1 'polypeptide(L)'
;MKTLDLLRDQCQIQEYVWNRLDNYEPDWDWALGDADRKVSLIATGFSFEQNGWFSMVLDRRPRAQSDGQWQSLIGHNYLPMPHWNLDDDYELDVKHYDPKWKPPKNGFDDESAAELFGNTIRDALVHIRDQNGFAFNFLARNCAFFVEEHEGRFGWPEYKETRTAGRCRP
;
A
#
# COMPACT_ATOMS: atom_id res chain seq x y z
N MET A 1 13.04 -0.33 -22.90
CA MET A 1 13.23 0.68 -21.83
C MET A 1 11.97 1.48 -21.51
N LYS A 2 11.37 1.17 -20.37
CA LYS A 2 10.17 1.79 -19.82
C LYS A 2 10.55 2.76 -18.70
N THR A 3 9.94 3.95 -18.66
CA THR A 3 10.20 4.93 -17.59
C THR A 3 9.17 4.83 -16.47
N LEU A 4 9.63 4.70 -15.23
CA LEU A 4 8.84 4.75 -14.01
C LEU A 4 9.12 6.05 -13.25
N ASP A 5 8.08 6.85 -13.01
CA ASP A 5 8.18 8.08 -12.21
C ASP A 5 7.64 7.84 -10.80
N LEU A 6 8.49 7.25 -9.95
CA LEU A 6 8.10 6.88 -8.59
C LEU A 6 7.83 8.09 -7.70
N LEU A 7 8.38 9.26 -8.03
CA LEU A 7 8.01 10.51 -7.36
C LEU A 7 6.53 10.84 -7.61
N ARG A 8 6.09 10.75 -8.87
CA ARG A 8 4.69 10.96 -9.23
C ARG A 8 3.79 9.89 -8.61
N ASP A 9 4.22 8.64 -8.67
CA ASP A 9 3.45 7.50 -8.14
C ASP A 9 3.25 7.63 -6.62
N GLN A 10 4.30 8.03 -5.90
CA GLN A 10 4.21 8.30 -4.47
C GLN A 10 3.14 9.37 -4.17
N CYS A 11 3.11 10.48 -4.92
CA CYS A 11 2.09 11.52 -4.75
C CYS A 11 0.68 11.00 -5.03
N GLN A 12 0.49 10.20 -6.09
CA GLN A 12 -0.82 9.65 -6.44
C GLN A 12 -1.34 8.67 -5.39
N ILE A 13 -0.47 7.80 -4.85
CA ILE A 13 -0.81 6.89 -3.76
C ILE A 13 -1.21 7.71 -2.52
N GLN A 14 -0.45 8.74 -2.18
CA GLN A 14 -0.76 9.58 -1.04
C GLN A 14 -2.11 10.29 -1.19
N GLU A 15 -2.36 10.91 -2.34
CA GLU A 15 -3.65 11.56 -2.66
C GLU A 15 -4.82 10.59 -2.55
N TYR A 16 -4.67 9.37 -3.10
CA TYR A 16 -5.68 8.34 -3.00
C TYR A 16 -5.96 7.93 -1.54
N VAL A 17 -4.91 7.73 -0.73
CA VAL A 17 -5.05 7.38 0.69
C VAL A 17 -5.75 8.50 1.47
N TRP A 18 -5.34 9.76 1.27
CA TRP A 18 -5.99 10.91 1.91
C TRP A 18 -7.46 11.00 1.54
N ASN A 19 -7.78 10.95 0.25
CA ASN A 19 -9.15 10.98 -0.23
C ASN A 19 -9.98 9.84 0.36
N ARG A 20 -9.38 8.65 0.52
CA ARG A 20 -10.09 7.51 1.12
C ARG A 20 -10.38 7.68 2.60
N LEU A 21 -9.44 8.25 3.35
CA LEU A 21 -9.62 8.50 4.78
C LEU A 21 -10.58 9.65 5.06
N ASP A 22 -10.48 10.75 4.30
CA ASP A 22 -11.34 11.94 4.47
C ASP A 22 -12.80 11.64 4.11
N ASN A 23 -13.02 10.78 3.11
CA ASN A 23 -14.36 10.37 2.67
C ASN A 23 -14.75 9.00 3.24
N TYR A 24 -14.26 8.66 4.45
CA TYR A 24 -14.63 7.41 5.09
C TYR A 24 -16.11 7.38 5.48
N GLU A 25 -16.81 6.31 5.07
CA GLU A 25 -18.19 6.04 5.43
C GLU A 25 -18.25 4.71 6.22
N PRO A 26 -18.86 4.66 7.41
CA PRO A 26 -18.97 3.44 8.20
C PRO A 26 -19.81 2.35 7.52
N ASP A 27 -20.86 2.69 6.79
CA ASP A 27 -21.69 1.69 6.09
C ASP A 27 -21.14 1.30 4.72
N TRP A 28 -19.82 1.47 4.53
CA TRP A 28 -19.18 1.12 3.28
C TRP A 28 -19.07 -0.40 3.13
N ASP A 29 -19.83 -0.94 2.17
CA ASP A 29 -19.89 -2.39 1.84
C ASP A 29 -18.53 -2.97 1.42
N TRP A 30 -17.53 -2.11 1.17
CA TRP A 30 -16.19 -2.50 0.71
C TRP A 30 -15.12 -2.42 1.82
N ALA A 31 -15.55 -2.29 3.08
CA ALA A 31 -14.71 -2.48 4.27
C ALA A 31 -14.88 -3.88 4.87
N LEU A 32 -13.87 -4.35 5.63
CA LEU A 32 -13.96 -5.63 6.35
C LEU A 32 -14.51 -5.42 7.77
N GLY A 33 -15.45 -6.27 8.19
CA GLY A 33 -16.04 -6.25 9.53
C GLY A 33 -17.13 -5.19 9.72
N ASP A 34 -17.72 -5.15 10.92
CA ASP A 34 -18.95 -4.39 11.22
C ASP A 34 -18.76 -2.85 11.20
N ALA A 35 -19.79 -2.12 10.76
CA ALA A 35 -19.78 -0.66 10.58
C ALA A 35 -19.61 0.15 11.88
N ASP A 36 -20.07 -0.39 13.01
CA ASP A 36 -19.98 0.24 14.33
C ASP A 36 -18.57 0.15 14.96
N ARG A 37 -17.67 -0.60 14.32
CA ARG A 37 -16.31 -0.82 14.82
C ARG A 37 -15.31 0.16 14.22
N LYS A 38 -14.33 0.54 15.04
CA LYS A 38 -13.17 1.30 14.56
C LYS A 38 -12.28 0.46 13.66
N VAL A 39 -11.71 1.09 12.64
CA VAL A 39 -10.71 0.47 11.76
C VAL A 39 -9.45 0.22 12.56
N SER A 40 -9.04 -1.05 12.64
CA SER A 40 -7.85 -1.46 13.37
C SER A 40 -6.70 -1.81 12.44
N LEU A 41 -6.95 -2.07 11.15
CA LEU A 41 -5.91 -2.36 10.19
C LEU A 41 -6.24 -1.68 8.86
N ILE A 42 -5.26 -1.04 8.25
CA ILE A 42 -5.32 -0.57 6.86
C ILE A 42 -4.53 -1.60 6.06
N ALA A 43 -5.24 -2.48 5.38
CA ALA A 43 -4.64 -3.51 4.54
C ALA A 43 -4.34 -2.92 3.17
N THR A 44 -3.08 -2.90 2.75
CA THR A 44 -2.72 -2.40 1.43
C THR A 44 -1.96 -3.45 0.65
N GLY A 45 -2.13 -3.41 -0.66
CA GLY A 45 -1.36 -4.25 -1.55
C GLY A 45 -1.31 -3.74 -2.96
N PHE A 46 -0.56 -4.44 -3.80
CA PHE A 46 -0.29 -4.02 -5.16
C PHE A 46 0.06 -5.21 -6.07
N SER A 47 0.05 -4.97 -7.38
CA SER A 47 0.61 -5.90 -8.38
C SER A 47 1.20 -5.11 -9.55
N PHE A 48 2.09 -5.77 -10.29
CA PHE A 48 2.77 -5.25 -11.47
C PHE A 48 2.89 -6.25 -12.63
N GLU A 49 2.35 -7.47 -12.52
CA GLU A 49 2.56 -8.55 -13.51
C GLU A 49 1.50 -8.65 -14.60
N GLN A 50 0.21 -8.56 -14.25
CA GLN A 50 -0.89 -8.63 -15.22
C GLN A 50 -1.52 -7.26 -15.46
N ASN A 51 -1.66 -6.51 -14.38
CA ASN A 51 -2.15 -5.14 -14.37
C ASN A 51 -1.46 -4.44 -13.21
N GLY A 52 -0.97 -3.24 -13.47
CA GLY A 52 -0.39 -2.41 -12.43
C GLY A 52 -1.48 -1.76 -11.57
N TRP A 53 -1.40 -1.94 -10.25
CA TRP A 53 -2.37 -1.35 -9.32
C TRP A 53 -1.90 -1.25 -7.88
N PHE A 54 -2.57 -0.37 -7.13
CA PHE A 54 -2.52 -0.27 -5.68
C PHE A 54 -3.92 -0.46 -5.09
N SER A 55 -4.03 -1.06 -3.91
CA SER A 55 -5.29 -1.28 -3.20
C SER A 55 -5.17 -0.92 -1.72
N MET A 56 -6.24 -0.39 -1.14
CA MET A 56 -6.33 -0.04 0.28
C MET A 56 -7.69 -0.42 0.84
N VAL A 57 -7.72 -1.39 1.76
CA VAL A 57 -8.92 -1.87 2.45
C VAL A 57 -8.87 -1.46 3.92
N LEU A 58 -9.97 -0.89 4.42
CA LEU A 58 -10.13 -0.55 5.83
C LEU A 58 -10.73 -1.75 6.57
N ASP A 59 -10.00 -2.29 7.53
CA ASP A 59 -10.36 -3.52 8.24
C ASP A 59 -10.70 -3.25 9.72
N ARG A 60 -11.95 -3.53 10.05
CA ARG A 60 -12.59 -3.34 11.36
C ARG A 60 -12.77 -4.65 12.11
N ARG A 61 -12.41 -5.79 11.51
CA ARG A 61 -12.55 -7.11 12.13
C ARG A 61 -11.85 -7.12 13.49
N PRO A 62 -12.42 -7.80 14.50
CA PRO A 62 -11.70 -8.03 15.73
C PRO A 62 -10.40 -8.77 15.44
N ARG A 63 -9.28 -8.19 15.89
CA ARG A 63 -7.93 -8.75 15.71
C ARG A 63 -7.52 -8.87 14.23
N ALA A 64 -7.93 -7.91 13.38
CA ALA A 64 -7.50 -7.82 11.99
C ALA A 64 -5.98 -7.99 11.82
N GLN A 65 -5.58 -8.77 10.81
CA GLN A 65 -4.21 -9.20 10.53
C GLN A 65 -3.96 -9.22 9.01
N SER A 66 -2.69 -9.32 8.59
CA SER A 66 -2.31 -9.59 7.20
C SER A 66 -2.58 -11.05 6.88
N ASP A 67 -3.85 -11.40 6.67
CA ASP A 67 -4.36 -12.77 6.50
C ASP A 67 -4.93 -13.04 5.11
N GLY A 68 -4.67 -12.13 4.15
CA GLY A 68 -5.14 -12.22 2.76
C GLY A 68 -6.63 -11.93 2.54
N GLN A 69 -7.44 -11.73 3.59
CA GLN A 69 -8.89 -11.51 3.44
C GLN A 69 -9.22 -10.22 2.68
N TRP A 70 -8.30 -9.24 2.72
CA TRP A 70 -8.39 -7.99 1.98
C TRP A 70 -8.42 -8.20 0.45
N GLN A 71 -7.85 -9.29 -0.06
CA GLN A 71 -7.74 -9.54 -1.50
C GLN A 71 -9.11 -9.66 -2.18
N SER A 72 -10.11 -10.19 -1.46
CA SER A 72 -11.48 -10.33 -2.00
C SER A 72 -12.17 -8.98 -2.25
N LEU A 73 -11.63 -7.88 -1.73
CA LEU A 73 -12.20 -6.54 -1.85
C LEU A 73 -11.41 -5.61 -2.78
N ILE A 74 -10.37 -6.13 -3.47
CA ILE A 74 -9.53 -5.33 -4.38
C ILE A 74 -10.37 -4.60 -5.42
N GLY A 75 -11.34 -5.27 -6.06
CA GLY A 75 -12.13 -4.71 -7.16
C GLY A 75 -12.86 -3.39 -6.84
N HIS A 76 -13.07 -3.08 -5.57
CA HIS A 76 -13.72 -1.84 -5.11
C HIS A 76 -12.79 -0.88 -4.37
N ASN A 77 -11.56 -1.30 -4.06
CA ASN A 77 -10.60 -0.56 -3.25
C ASN A 77 -9.32 -0.22 -4.05
N TYR A 78 -9.46 -0.02 -5.35
CA TYR A 78 -8.39 -0.05 -6.33
C TYR A 78 -8.03 1.34 -6.89
N LEU A 79 -6.74 1.61 -6.98
CA LEU A 79 -6.12 2.70 -7.75
C LEU A 79 -5.40 2.10 -8.98
N PRO A 80 -5.85 2.42 -10.21
CA PRO A 80 -5.18 1.97 -11.42
C PRO A 80 -3.79 2.60 -11.56
N MET A 81 -2.78 1.75 -11.76
CA MET A 81 -1.39 2.13 -12.04
C MET A 81 -0.90 1.40 -13.30
N PRO A 82 -1.56 1.55 -14.47
CA PRO A 82 -1.28 0.71 -15.64
C PRO A 82 0.18 0.77 -16.11
N HIS A 83 0.89 1.87 -15.84
CA HIS A 83 2.32 2.01 -16.14
C HIS A 83 3.21 1.14 -15.23
N TRP A 84 2.70 0.52 -14.17
CA TRP A 84 3.43 -0.49 -13.40
C TRP A 84 3.42 -1.87 -14.05
N ASN A 85 2.53 -2.16 -15.01
CA ASN A 85 2.50 -3.48 -15.66
C ASN A 85 3.80 -3.74 -16.43
N LEU A 86 4.68 -4.61 -15.94
CA LEU A 86 5.99 -4.81 -16.55
C LEU A 86 5.95 -5.72 -17.79
N ASP A 87 4.94 -6.58 -17.98
CA ASP A 87 4.87 -7.53 -19.11
C ASP A 87 6.21 -8.28 -19.34
N ASP A 88 6.91 -8.67 -18.26
CA ASP A 88 8.27 -9.24 -18.26
C ASP A 88 9.38 -8.33 -18.87
N ASP A 89 9.11 -7.04 -19.12
CA ASP A 89 10.08 -6.01 -19.50
C ASP A 89 10.69 -5.33 -18.26
N TYR A 90 11.90 -5.77 -17.93
CA TYR A 90 12.69 -5.28 -16.81
C TYR A 90 13.74 -4.23 -17.20
N GLU A 91 13.70 -3.71 -18.43
CA GLU A 91 14.51 -2.56 -18.81
C GLU A 91 13.87 -1.26 -18.30
N LEU A 92 14.14 -0.92 -17.03
CA LEU A 92 13.50 0.20 -16.35
C LEU A 92 14.43 1.43 -16.24
N ASP A 93 13.93 2.58 -16.64
CA ASP A 93 14.47 3.89 -16.29
C ASP A 93 13.64 4.46 -15.13
N VAL A 94 14.26 4.60 -13.95
CA VAL A 94 13.53 4.91 -12.71
C VAL A 94 13.88 6.30 -12.22
N LYS A 95 12.88 7.18 -12.22
CA LYS A 95 12.94 8.46 -11.52
C LYS A 95 12.53 8.27 -10.06
N HIS A 96 13.53 7.97 -9.23
CA HIS A 96 13.35 7.71 -7.81
C HIS A 96 13.32 9.01 -6.98
N TYR A 97 12.55 9.03 -5.88
CA TYR A 97 12.45 10.18 -4.97
C TYR A 97 13.67 10.34 -4.05
N ASP A 98 14.32 9.24 -3.66
CA ASP A 98 15.63 9.26 -2.99
C ASP A 98 16.78 9.47 -4.01
N PRO A 99 17.54 10.58 -3.95
CA PRO A 99 18.65 10.85 -4.86
C PRO A 99 19.85 9.90 -4.67
N LYS A 100 19.89 9.12 -3.58
CA LYS A 100 20.95 8.13 -3.32
C LYS A 100 20.58 6.73 -3.81
N TRP A 101 19.33 6.51 -4.20
CA TRP A 101 18.88 5.23 -4.70
C TRP A 101 19.64 4.83 -5.95
N LYS A 102 19.86 3.53 -6.09
CA LYS A 102 20.53 2.93 -7.25
C LYS A 102 19.75 1.70 -7.68
N PRO A 103 19.63 1.46 -9.01
CA PRO A 103 19.03 0.23 -9.50
C PRO A 103 19.86 -0.99 -9.07
N PRO A 104 19.26 -2.20 -9.06
CA PRO A 104 19.98 -3.43 -8.80
C PRO A 104 21.14 -3.61 -9.79
N LYS A 105 22.28 -4.13 -9.31
CA LYS A 105 23.49 -4.29 -10.14
C LYS A 105 23.31 -5.24 -11.32
N ASN A 106 22.42 -6.22 -11.18
CA ASN A 106 22.20 -7.28 -12.16
C ASN A 106 20.96 -7.03 -13.04
N GLY A 107 20.42 -5.82 -13.03
CA GLY A 107 19.12 -5.52 -13.64
C GLY A 107 17.96 -5.87 -12.72
N PHE A 108 16.76 -5.49 -13.14
CA PHE A 108 15.53 -5.82 -12.41
C PHE A 108 15.07 -7.26 -12.72
N ASP A 109 14.37 -7.84 -11.75
CA ASP A 109 13.65 -9.10 -11.77
C ASP A 109 12.36 -8.93 -10.94
N ASP A 110 11.52 -9.96 -10.86
CA ASP A 110 10.25 -9.89 -10.12
C ASP A 110 10.44 -9.43 -8.67
N GLU A 111 11.48 -9.93 -7.98
CA GLU A 111 11.73 -9.65 -6.56
C GLU A 111 12.16 -8.18 -6.36
N SER A 112 13.10 -7.71 -7.18
CA SER A 112 13.57 -6.32 -7.10
C SER A 112 12.53 -5.31 -7.61
N ALA A 113 11.65 -5.71 -8.54
CA ALA A 113 10.49 -4.93 -8.94
C ALA A 113 9.44 -4.86 -7.81
N ALA A 114 9.14 -5.99 -7.17
CA ALA A 114 8.26 -6.05 -6.00
C ALA A 114 8.80 -5.15 -4.87
N GLU A 115 10.10 -5.21 -4.61
CA GLU A 115 10.76 -4.34 -3.63
C GLU A 115 10.66 -2.86 -4.02
N LEU A 116 10.85 -2.52 -5.31
CA LEU A 116 10.76 -1.13 -5.79
C LEU A 116 9.36 -0.53 -5.56
N PHE A 117 8.31 -1.23 -6.00
CA PHE A 117 6.94 -0.76 -5.86
C PHE A 117 6.46 -0.81 -4.41
N GLY A 118 6.77 -1.90 -3.70
CA GLY A 118 6.41 -2.08 -2.30
C GLY A 118 7.04 -1.02 -1.39
N ASN A 119 8.31 -0.67 -1.62
CA ASN A 119 8.98 0.42 -0.90
C ASN A 119 8.38 1.79 -1.24
N THR A 120 7.98 2.03 -2.49
CA THR A 120 7.32 3.28 -2.89
C THR A 120 6.01 3.47 -2.12
N ILE A 121 5.18 2.43 -2.01
CA ILE A 121 3.93 2.45 -1.24
C ILE A 121 4.20 2.61 0.26
N ARG A 122 5.15 1.83 0.80
CA ARG A 122 5.56 1.94 2.21
C ARG A 122 5.93 3.38 2.54
N ASP A 123 6.78 4.00 1.73
CA ASP A 123 7.28 5.34 1.98
C ASP A 123 6.17 6.38 1.83
N ALA A 124 5.22 6.18 0.91
CA ALA A 124 4.00 6.98 0.84
C ALA A 124 3.19 6.93 2.15
N LEU A 125 2.90 5.74 2.67
CA LEU A 125 2.12 5.56 3.90
C LEU A 125 2.85 6.06 5.14
N VAL A 126 4.17 5.84 5.20
CA VAL A 126 5.04 6.37 6.27
C VAL A 126 5.06 7.90 6.23
N HIS A 127 5.13 8.51 5.05
CA HIS A 127 5.06 9.96 4.91
C HIS A 127 3.75 10.53 5.48
N ILE A 128 2.60 9.93 5.15
CA ILE A 128 1.29 10.31 5.69
C ILE A 128 1.29 10.20 7.22
N ARG A 129 1.78 9.06 7.76
CA ARG A 129 1.88 8.86 9.22
C ARG A 129 2.71 9.96 9.88
N ASP A 130 3.87 10.28 9.32
CA ASP A 130 4.82 11.21 9.93
C ASP A 130 4.32 12.67 9.87
N GLN A 131 3.29 12.94 9.05
CA GLN A 131 2.54 14.20 9.01
C GLN A 131 1.27 14.20 9.89
N ASN A 132 1.08 13.20 10.75
CA ASN A 132 -0.16 12.97 11.51
C ASN A 132 -1.39 12.76 10.62
N GLY A 133 -1.22 12.27 9.39
CA GLY A 133 -2.29 12.05 8.42
C GLY A 133 -3.22 10.88 8.76
N PHE A 134 -3.04 10.20 9.90
CA PHE A 134 -3.95 9.17 10.40
C PHE A 134 -4.70 9.61 11.67
N ALA A 135 -4.79 10.90 11.97
CA ALA A 135 -5.48 11.44 13.15
C ALA A 135 -7.02 11.46 13.02
N PHE A 136 -7.62 10.32 12.65
CA PHE A 136 -9.07 10.19 12.45
C PHE A 136 -9.76 9.44 13.59
N ASN A 137 -10.95 9.90 13.99
CA ASN A 137 -11.70 9.32 15.10
C ASN A 137 -12.19 7.87 14.85
N PHE A 138 -12.35 7.48 13.59
CA PHE A 138 -12.76 6.14 13.17
C PHE A 138 -11.61 5.13 13.20
N LEU A 139 -10.35 5.60 13.28
CA LEU A 139 -9.19 4.72 13.46
C LEU A 139 -9.05 4.33 14.94
N ALA A 140 -8.78 3.05 15.18
CA ALA A 140 -8.55 2.53 16.53
C ALA A 140 -7.17 2.98 17.05
N ARG A 141 -7.01 3.13 18.37
CA ARG A 141 -5.72 3.54 18.99
C ARG A 141 -4.54 2.63 18.64
N ASN A 142 -4.82 1.37 18.35
CA ASN A 142 -3.85 0.36 17.94
C ASN A 142 -3.85 0.13 16.41
N CYS A 143 -4.41 1.05 15.62
CA CYS A 143 -4.37 1.02 14.16
C CYS A 143 -2.96 0.75 13.66
N ALA A 144 -2.87 -0.12 12.67
CA ALA A 144 -1.66 -0.37 11.91
C ALA A 144 -1.96 -0.46 10.41
N PHE A 145 -0.91 -0.44 9.59
CA PHE A 145 -0.95 -0.70 8.16
C PHE A 145 0.16 -1.67 7.76
N PHE A 146 -0.03 -2.35 6.64
CA PHE A 146 0.98 -3.16 5.97
C PHE A 146 0.87 -2.97 4.46
N VAL A 147 1.91 -3.36 3.74
CA VAL A 147 2.01 -3.40 2.29
C VAL A 147 2.39 -4.82 1.89
N GLU A 148 1.60 -5.42 1.01
CA GLU A 148 1.82 -6.78 0.50
C GLU A 148 1.71 -6.79 -1.03
N GLU A 149 2.66 -7.40 -1.71
CA GLU A 149 2.54 -7.69 -3.14
C GLU A 149 1.59 -8.88 -3.33
N HIS A 150 0.77 -8.85 -4.37
CA HIS A 150 -0.32 -9.80 -4.58
C HIS A 150 0.12 -11.28 -4.60
N GLU A 151 1.27 -11.57 -5.21
CA GLU A 151 1.86 -12.92 -5.27
C GLU A 151 2.81 -13.21 -4.08
N GLY A 152 2.91 -12.30 -3.12
CA GLY A 152 3.65 -12.49 -1.87
C GLY A 152 5.16 -12.26 -1.95
N ARG A 153 5.67 -11.63 -3.01
CA ARG A 153 7.11 -11.35 -3.18
C ARG A 153 7.62 -10.24 -2.26
N PHE A 154 6.73 -9.33 -1.84
CA PHE A 154 7.05 -8.26 -0.90
C PHE A 154 6.03 -8.20 0.23
N GLY A 155 6.52 -7.97 1.45
CA GLY A 155 5.71 -7.76 2.63
C GLY A 155 6.40 -6.81 3.60
N TRP A 156 5.73 -5.72 3.96
CA TRP A 156 6.21 -4.79 4.98
C TRP A 156 5.10 -4.29 5.90
N PRO A 157 5.33 -4.17 7.22
CA PRO A 157 6.50 -4.71 7.91
C PRO A 157 6.40 -6.24 8.02
N GLU A 158 7.40 -6.90 8.61
CA GLU A 158 7.24 -8.30 8.98
C GLU A 158 5.97 -8.46 9.85
N TYR A 159 5.29 -9.61 9.70
CA TYR A 159 4.00 -9.85 10.34
C TYR A 159 3.99 -9.55 11.85
N LYS A 160 5.02 -10.01 12.58
CA LYS A 160 5.19 -9.78 14.03
C LYS A 160 5.38 -8.30 14.40
N GLU A 161 5.76 -7.46 13.44
CA GLU A 161 6.09 -6.04 13.60
C GLU A 161 5.00 -5.10 13.06
N THR A 162 3.89 -5.65 12.53
CA THR A 162 2.77 -4.85 11.99
C THR A 162 2.29 -3.79 12.99
N ARG A 163 2.17 -4.17 14.27
CA ARG A 163 1.66 -3.27 15.33
C ARG A 163 2.72 -2.33 15.90
N THR A 164 3.97 -2.44 15.47
CA THR A 164 5.07 -1.56 15.89
C THR A 164 5.53 -0.68 14.73
N ALA A 165 6.13 -1.28 13.70
CA ALA A 165 6.64 -0.57 12.53
C ALA A 165 5.52 0.02 11.65
N GLY A 166 4.41 -0.71 11.51
CA GLY A 166 3.23 -0.29 10.74
C GLY A 166 2.22 0.54 11.54
N ARG A 167 2.53 1.03 12.74
CA ARG A 167 1.55 1.75 13.58
C ARG A 167 1.08 3.06 12.93
N CYS A 168 -0.23 3.29 12.83
CA CYS A 168 -0.81 4.49 12.21
C CYS A 168 -0.56 5.79 13.00
N ARG A 169 -0.40 5.71 14.33
CA ARG A 169 -0.32 6.87 15.25
C ARG A 169 -1.52 7.84 15.13
N PRO A 170 -2.77 7.35 15.33
CA PRO A 170 -3.96 8.18 15.31
C PRO A 170 -4.15 9.03 16.57
#